data_AF-A0A6A7BWR9-F1
#
_entry.id   AF-A0A6A7BWR9-F1
#
_cell.length_a   1.000
_cell.length_b   1.000
_cell.length_c   1.000
_cell.angle_alpha   90.00
_cell.angle_beta   90.00
_cell.angle_gamma   90.00
#
_symmetry.space_group_name_H-M   'P 1'
#
loop_
_entity.id
_entity.type
_entity.pdbx_description
1 polymer ?
#
loop_
_entity_poly.entity_id
_entity_poly.type
_entity_poly.pdbx_seq_one_letter_code
_entity_poly.pdbx_strand_id
1 'polypeptide(L)'
;MATALGYLHEEKLVIHRDIKPEDMFLKFSTPDDVPPVLVLGDFGLSSPMNDTHGVSGSPGYFSPKCKQSLSLEEHARDKGVQTPKLDMYCFGAVLSCLLTSELFDNRREESKSHLLRPKLARAKAPDNTREFTIRCLSEQPEDRPETLEFVQLD
;
A
#
# COMPACT_ATOMS: atom_id res chain seq x y z
N MET A 1 -5.24 -7.99 5.04
CA MET A 1 -4.29 -7.28 4.14
C MET A 1 -2.85 -7.49 4.59
N ALA A 2 -2.47 -7.08 5.80
CA ALA A 2 -1.12 -7.31 6.33
C ALA A 2 -0.67 -8.78 6.23
N THR A 3 -1.49 -9.75 6.64
CA THR A 3 -1.15 -11.18 6.48
C THR A 3 -0.89 -11.59 5.02
N ALA A 4 -1.67 -11.07 4.07
CA ALA A 4 -1.50 -11.38 2.65
C ALA A 4 -0.20 -10.79 2.10
N LEU A 5 0.12 -9.55 2.46
CA LEU A 5 1.38 -8.90 2.07
C LEU A 5 2.59 -9.56 2.73
N GLY A 6 2.49 -9.99 4.00
CA GLY A 6 3.56 -10.72 4.67
C GLY A 6 3.86 -12.04 3.95
N TYR A 7 2.81 -12.79 3.60
CA TYR A 7 2.96 -14.01 2.79
C TYR A 7 3.64 -13.74 1.43
N LEU A 8 3.24 -12.69 0.71
CA LEU A 8 3.88 -12.35 -0.56
C LEU A 8 5.35 -11.94 -0.39
N HIS A 9 5.62 -11.07 0.58
CA HIS A 9 6.92 -10.46 0.74
C HIS A 9 7.95 -11.43 1.32
N GLU A 10 7.54 -12.26 2.28
CA GLU A 10 8.48 -13.06 3.08
C GLU A 10 8.53 -14.52 2.63
N GLU A 11 7.40 -15.10 2.26
CA GLU A 11 7.34 -16.51 1.86
C GLU A 11 7.48 -16.69 0.35
N LYS A 12 6.92 -15.77 -0.44
CA LYS A 12 6.93 -15.86 -1.91
C LYS A 12 7.99 -15.00 -2.58
N LEU A 13 8.58 -14.05 -1.87
CA LEU A 13 9.53 -13.09 -2.44
C LEU A 13 8.94 -12.40 -3.69
N VAL A 14 7.66 -12.02 -3.62
CA VAL A 14 6.90 -11.37 -4.71
C VAL A 14 6.46 -9.98 -4.26
N ILE A 15 6.47 -9.02 -5.17
CA ILE A 15 5.91 -7.68 -4.99
C ILE A 15 4.61 -7.59 -5.80
N HIS A 16 3.52 -7.11 -5.19
CA HIS A 16 2.22 -6.99 -5.84
C HIS A 16 2.20 -5.91 -6.92
N ARG A 17 2.76 -4.73 -6.60
CA ARG A 17 2.97 -3.56 -7.47
C ARG A 17 1.74 -2.76 -7.89
N ASP A 18 0.53 -3.24 -7.62
CA ASP A 18 -0.71 -2.49 -7.93
C ASP A 18 -1.76 -2.46 -6.82
N ILE A 19 -1.37 -2.50 -5.55
CA ILE A 19 -2.34 -2.48 -4.44
C ILE A 19 -3.23 -1.22 -4.49
N LYS A 20 -4.54 -1.44 -4.51
CA LYS A 20 -5.59 -0.41 -4.50
C LYS A 20 -6.92 -1.02 -4.01
N PRO A 21 -7.92 -0.21 -3.62
CA PRO A 21 -9.20 -0.72 -3.14
C PRO A 21 -9.92 -1.66 -4.13
N GLU A 22 -9.76 -1.45 -5.43
CA GLU A 22 -10.39 -2.25 -6.49
C GLU A 22 -9.90 -3.70 -6.52
N ASP A 23 -8.69 -3.96 -6.00
CA ASP A 23 -8.07 -5.28 -5.97
C ASP A 23 -8.33 -6.02 -4.64
N MET A 24 -9.16 -5.45 -3.78
CA MET A 24 -9.50 -5.99 -2.46
C MET A 24 -10.91 -6.54 -2.46
N PHE A 25 -11.02 -7.85 -2.51
CA PHE A 25 -12.28 -8.57 -2.58
C PHE A 25 -12.71 -9.05 -1.19
N LEU A 26 -14.03 -9.17 -1.01
CA LEU A 26 -14.62 -9.76 0.18
C LEU A 26 -15.22 -11.12 -0.18
N LYS A 27 -14.66 -12.18 0.41
CA LYS A 27 -15.20 -13.53 0.31
C LYS A 27 -16.18 -13.75 1.46
N PHE A 28 -17.46 -13.76 1.12
CA PHE A 28 -18.53 -14.11 2.05
C PHE A 28 -18.60 -15.63 2.22
N SER A 29 -18.85 -16.08 3.44
CA SER A 29 -19.07 -17.48 3.79
C SER A 29 -20.51 -17.65 4.26
N THR A 30 -21.03 -18.87 4.18
CA THR A 30 -22.30 -19.25 4.80
C THR A 30 -22.00 -20.00 6.11
N PRO A 31 -22.65 -19.67 7.24
CA PRO A 31 -23.78 -18.73 7.38
C PRO A 31 -23.33 -17.24 7.42
N ASP A 32 -24.29 -16.34 7.16
CA ASP A 32 -24.08 -14.88 7.01
C ASP A 32 -23.60 -14.18 8.30
N ASP A 33 -23.49 -14.90 9.41
CA ASP A 33 -23.02 -14.45 10.71
C ASP A 33 -21.49 -14.43 10.85
N VAL A 34 -20.76 -14.97 9.87
CA VAL A 34 -19.29 -14.89 9.83
C VAL A 34 -18.84 -13.66 9.04
N PRO A 35 -17.98 -12.79 9.61
CA PRO A 35 -17.41 -11.66 8.88
C PRO A 35 -16.71 -12.12 7.59
N PRO A 36 -16.85 -11.37 6.48
CA PRO A 36 -16.21 -11.74 5.23
C PRO A 36 -14.69 -11.73 5.35
N VAL A 37 -14.04 -12.63 4.62
CA VAL A 37 -12.58 -12.68 4.54
C VAL A 37 -12.11 -11.76 3.43
N LEU A 38 -11.17 -10.87 3.76
CA LEU A 38 -10.52 -10.02 2.76
C LEU A 38 -9.51 -10.83 1.93
N VAL A 39 -9.63 -10.73 0.61
CA VAL A 39 -8.77 -11.40 -0.37
C VAL A 39 -8.12 -10.34 -1.26
N LEU A 40 -6.79 -10.39 -1.37
CA LEU A 40 -6.04 -9.58 -2.33
C LEU A 40 -6.02 -10.29 -3.68
N GLY A 41 -6.41 -9.59 -4.74
CA GLY A 41 -6.44 -10.09 -6.12
C GLY A 41 -5.65 -9.20 -7.08
N ASP A 42 -5.78 -9.50 -8.38
CA ASP A 42 -5.08 -8.84 -9.51
C ASP A 42 -3.54 -8.83 -9.43
N PHE A 43 -2.95 -9.98 -9.74
CA PHE A 43 -1.50 -10.16 -9.82
C PHE A 43 -0.92 -9.83 -11.20
N GLY A 44 -1.66 -9.14 -12.08
CA GLY A 44 -1.25 -8.89 -13.47
C GLY A 44 0.03 -8.07 -13.60
N LEU A 45 0.36 -7.27 -12.59
CA LEU A 45 1.57 -6.46 -12.51
C LEU A 45 2.59 -6.96 -11.48
N SER A 46 2.31 -8.07 -10.81
CA SER A 46 3.19 -8.62 -9.79
C SER A 46 4.47 -9.18 -10.40
N SER A 47 5.55 -9.15 -9.62
CA SER A 47 6.83 -9.71 -10.06
C SER A 47 7.63 -10.29 -8.89
N PRO A 48 8.47 -11.31 -9.14
CA PRO A 48 9.50 -11.72 -8.20
C PRO A 48 10.40 -10.53 -7.81
N MET A 49 10.84 -10.46 -6.56
CA MET A 49 11.67 -9.36 -6.06
C MET A 49 13.03 -9.26 -6.79
N ASN A 50 13.54 -10.39 -7.28
CA ASN A 50 14.79 -10.45 -8.04
C ASN A 50 14.62 -10.19 -9.54
N ASP A 51 13.39 -9.97 -10.01
CA ASP A 51 13.06 -9.80 -11.43
C ASP A 51 12.08 -8.64 -11.62
N THR A 52 12.45 -7.48 -11.05
CA THR A 52 11.67 -6.25 -11.16
C THR A 52 12.16 -5.38 -12.31
N HIS A 53 11.22 -4.94 -13.15
CA HIS A 53 11.51 -4.09 -14.30
C HIS A 53 10.52 -2.93 -14.36
N GLY A 54 11.06 -1.73 -14.55
CA GLY A 54 10.31 -0.50 -14.78
C GLY A 54 9.38 -0.10 -13.63
N VAL A 55 8.63 0.97 -13.85
CA VAL A 55 7.54 1.39 -12.95
C VAL A 55 6.23 0.85 -13.50
N SER A 56 5.44 0.22 -12.64
CA SER A 56 4.08 -0.27 -12.94
C SER A 56 3.18 -0.02 -11.73
N GLY A 57 1.88 0.01 -11.99
CA GLY A 57 0.85 0.28 -11.00
C GLY A 57 -0.11 1.38 -11.47
N SER A 58 -1.02 1.75 -10.58
CA SER A 58 -2.11 2.68 -10.89
C SER A 58 -1.74 4.14 -10.60
N PRO A 59 -1.98 5.07 -11.56
CA PRO A 59 -1.84 6.51 -11.31
C PRO A 59 -2.68 6.97 -10.11
N GLY A 60 -2.07 7.71 -9.18
CA GLY A 60 -2.68 8.11 -7.90
C GLY A 60 -2.24 7.25 -6.70
N TYR A 61 -1.72 6.05 -6.97
CA TYR A 61 -1.15 5.15 -5.95
C TYR A 61 0.37 5.01 -6.07
N PHE A 62 0.99 5.51 -7.14
CA PHE A 62 2.45 5.53 -7.29
C PHE A 62 3.14 6.17 -6.09
N SER A 63 3.99 5.41 -5.41
CA SER A 63 4.85 5.96 -4.35
C SER A 63 5.70 7.14 -4.83
N PRO A 64 6.17 8.03 -3.94
CA PRO A 64 7.02 9.16 -4.32
C PRO A 64 8.24 8.76 -5.17
N LYS A 65 8.89 7.64 -4.81
CA LYS A 65 10.01 7.07 -5.56
C LYS A 65 9.62 6.61 -6.97
N CYS A 66 8.43 6.02 -7.13
CA CYS A 66 7.88 5.69 -8.46
C CYS A 66 7.64 6.94 -9.30
N LYS A 67 7.05 7.99 -8.73
CA LYS A 67 6.82 9.26 -9.43
C LYS A 67 8.14 9.91 -9.86
N GLN A 68 9.15 9.89 -8.99
CA GLN A 68 10.49 10.36 -9.31
C GLN A 68 11.08 9.58 -10.49
N SER A 69 11.03 8.24 -10.45
CA SER A 69 11.55 7.41 -11.54
C SER A 69 10.80 7.65 -12.87
N LEU A 70 9.47 7.82 -12.83
CA LEU A 70 8.68 8.12 -14.03
C LEU A 70 9.03 9.47 -14.68
N SER A 71 9.55 10.44 -13.91
CA SER A 71 10.03 11.72 -14.45
C SER A 71 11.40 11.65 -15.14
N LEU A 72 12.10 10.52 -15.04
CA LEU A 72 13.38 10.28 -15.70
C LEU A 72 13.18 9.62 -17.07
N GLU A 73 14.15 9.83 -17.96
CA GLU A 73 14.27 9.08 -19.21
C GLU A 73 14.38 7.58 -18.93
N GLU A 74 13.87 6.74 -19.82
CA GLU A 74 13.72 5.30 -19.59
C GLU A 74 15.03 4.60 -19.20
N HIS A 75 16.14 4.95 -19.87
CA HIS A 75 17.46 4.39 -19.57
C HIS A 75 18.05 4.86 -18.23
N ALA A 76 17.52 5.94 -17.65
CA ALA A 76 17.95 6.52 -16.38
C ALA A 76 17.07 6.09 -15.21
N ARG A 77 16.02 5.28 -15.46
CA ARG A 77 15.12 4.79 -14.41
C ARG A 77 15.85 3.83 -13.49
N ASP A 78 15.72 4.10 -12.19
CA ASP A 78 16.28 3.29 -11.13
C ASP A 78 15.58 1.92 -11.09
N LYS A 79 16.37 0.85 -11.21
CA LYS A 79 15.87 -0.55 -11.15
C LYS A 79 15.44 -0.94 -9.73
N GLY A 80 15.93 -0.25 -8.70
CA GLY A 80 15.61 -0.48 -7.29
C GLY A 80 14.34 0.23 -6.79
N VAL A 81 13.51 0.78 -7.68
CA VAL A 81 12.27 1.48 -7.31
C VAL A 81 11.17 0.51 -6.87
N GLN A 82 11.21 -0.71 -7.40
CA GLN A 82 10.24 -1.75 -7.13
C GLN A 82 10.74 -2.62 -5.98
N THR A 83 10.38 -2.25 -4.76
CA THR A 83 10.68 -3.00 -3.54
C THR A 83 9.39 -3.29 -2.77
N PRO A 84 9.39 -4.20 -1.79
CA PRO A 84 8.25 -4.42 -0.90
C PRO A 84 7.70 -3.13 -0.26
N LYS A 85 8.57 -2.12 -0.05
CA LYS A 85 8.19 -0.81 0.48
C LYS A 85 7.25 -0.03 -0.44
N LEU A 86 7.19 -0.35 -1.74
CA LEU A 86 6.16 0.18 -2.62
C LEU A 86 4.78 -0.31 -2.22
N ASP A 87 4.64 -1.62 -2.02
CA ASP A 87 3.37 -2.22 -1.61
C ASP A 87 2.92 -1.66 -0.26
N MET A 88 3.86 -1.39 0.65
CA MET A 88 3.57 -0.74 1.93
C MET A 88 3.04 0.68 1.77
N TYR A 89 3.52 1.46 0.80
CA TYR A 89 2.95 2.78 0.50
C TYR A 89 1.51 2.66 0.02
N CYS A 90 1.24 1.76 -0.92
CA CYS A 90 -0.10 1.51 -1.43
C CYS A 90 -1.04 0.96 -0.35
N PHE A 91 -0.54 0.12 0.56
CA PHE A 91 -1.29 -0.33 1.74
C PHE A 91 -1.67 0.86 2.65
N GLY A 92 -0.74 1.78 2.90
CA GLY A 92 -1.04 3.03 3.62
C GLY A 92 -2.10 3.88 2.93
N ALA A 93 -2.08 3.95 1.59
CA ALA A 93 -3.11 4.64 0.81
C ALA A 93 -4.49 4.00 1.01
N VAL A 94 -4.58 2.67 0.97
CA VAL A 94 -5.84 1.97 1.24
C VAL A 94 -6.29 2.16 2.69
N LEU A 95 -5.40 2.00 3.67
CA LEU A 95 -5.73 2.24 5.08
C LEU A 95 -6.26 3.65 5.28
N SER A 96 -5.66 4.65 4.61
CA SER A 96 -6.15 6.01 4.67
C SER A 96 -7.59 6.13 4.16
N CYS A 97 -7.95 5.44 3.07
CA CYS A 97 -9.33 5.41 2.57
C CYS A 97 -10.30 4.82 3.60
N LEU A 98 -9.92 3.71 4.23
CA LEU A 98 -10.75 3.03 5.22
C LEU A 98 -10.94 3.88 6.48
N LEU A 99 -9.88 4.56 6.93
CA LEU A 99 -9.89 5.34 8.17
C LEU A 99 -10.62 6.68 8.02
N THR A 100 -10.55 7.32 6.85
CA THR A 100 -11.18 8.63 6.61
C THR A 100 -12.51 8.52 5.88
N SER A 101 -12.83 7.37 5.28
CA SER A 101 -13.93 7.21 4.32
C SER A 101 -13.85 8.15 3.12
N GLU A 102 -12.65 8.62 2.77
CA GLU A 102 -12.37 9.45 1.60
C GLU A 102 -11.52 8.68 0.58
N LEU A 103 -11.68 8.97 -0.72
CA LEU A 103 -10.82 8.37 -1.74
C LEU A 103 -9.40 8.94 -1.65
N PHE A 104 -8.41 8.05 -1.70
CA PHE A 104 -7.00 8.43 -1.83
C PHE A 104 -6.64 8.58 -3.31
N ASP A 105 -5.95 9.68 -3.62
CA ASP A 105 -5.34 9.92 -4.92
C ASP A 105 -4.22 10.94 -4.73
N ASN A 106 -2.97 10.49 -4.74
CA ASN A 106 -1.82 11.34 -4.44
C ASN A 106 -1.46 12.36 -5.54
N ARG A 107 -2.30 12.46 -6.58
CA ARG A 107 -2.29 13.56 -7.55
C ARG A 107 -3.13 14.75 -7.07
N ARG A 108 -3.98 14.54 -6.06
CA ARG A 108 -4.86 15.55 -5.47
C ARG A 108 -4.25 16.16 -4.23
N GLU A 109 -4.63 17.41 -3.94
CA GLU A 109 -4.09 18.19 -2.83
C GLU A 109 -4.42 17.52 -1.48
N GLU A 110 -5.64 17.00 -1.36
CA GLU A 110 -6.21 16.43 -0.13
C GLU A 110 -5.46 15.20 0.39
N SER A 111 -4.73 14.52 -0.50
CA SER A 111 -3.91 13.35 -0.17
C SER A 111 -2.49 13.72 0.28
N LYS A 112 -2.12 15.00 0.28
CA LYS A 112 -0.81 15.43 0.80
C LYS A 112 -0.74 15.28 2.31
N SER A 113 0.43 14.89 2.80
CA SER A 113 0.70 14.57 4.22
C SER A 113 0.17 15.63 5.20
N HIS A 114 0.36 16.92 4.92
CA HIS A 114 -0.06 18.01 5.80
C HIS A 114 -1.60 18.17 5.93
N LEU A 115 -2.37 17.73 4.92
CA LEU A 115 -3.84 17.72 4.95
C LEU A 115 -4.41 16.38 5.41
N LEU A 116 -3.70 15.28 5.10
CA LEU A 116 -4.12 13.94 5.46
C LEU A 116 -3.91 13.63 6.94
N ARG A 117 -2.79 14.07 7.55
CA ARG A 117 -2.48 13.82 8.97
C ARG A 117 -3.57 14.29 9.93
N PRO A 118 -4.11 15.52 9.83
CA PRO A 118 -5.22 15.94 10.68
C PRO A 118 -6.50 15.10 10.52
N LYS A 119 -6.77 14.59 9.31
CA LYS A 119 -7.92 13.70 9.05
C LYS A 119 -7.71 12.36 9.73
N LEU A 120 -6.54 11.76 9.54
CA LEU A 120 -6.16 10.50 10.19
C LEU A 120 -6.19 10.62 11.72
N ALA A 121 -5.69 11.72 12.29
CA ALA A 121 -5.73 11.97 13.74
C ALA A 121 -7.15 11.98 14.32
N ARG A 122 -8.16 12.34 13.52
CA ARG A 122 -9.58 12.36 13.91
C ARG A 122 -10.31 11.04 13.60
N ALA A 123 -9.68 10.12 12.86
CA ALA A 123 -10.28 8.84 12.51
C ALA A 123 -10.54 8.00 13.76
N LYS A 124 -11.70 7.33 13.81
CA LYS A 124 -12.09 6.46 14.92
C LYS A 124 -11.38 5.09 14.82
N ALA A 125 -10.09 5.09 15.14
CA ALA A 125 -9.24 3.91 15.17
C ALA A 125 -8.25 3.97 16.36
N PRO A 126 -7.57 2.87 16.70
CA PRO A 126 -6.44 2.88 17.63
C PRO A 126 -5.29 3.80 17.16
N ASP A 127 -4.52 4.36 18.11
CA ASP A 127 -3.36 5.23 17.81
C ASP A 127 -2.31 4.52 16.95
N ASN A 128 -2.02 3.26 17.28
CA ASN A 128 -1.05 2.46 16.53
C ASN A 128 -1.47 2.26 15.06
N THR A 129 -2.76 2.09 14.78
CA THR A 129 -3.29 1.97 13.41
C THR A 129 -3.14 3.28 12.64
N ARG A 130 -3.42 4.42 13.28
CA ARG A 130 -3.23 5.74 12.68
C ARG A 130 -1.76 6.01 12.37
N GLU A 131 -0.88 5.77 13.34
CA GLU A 131 0.56 6.00 13.18
C GLU A 131 1.17 5.07 12.14
N PHE A 132 0.78 3.80 12.14
CA PHE A 132 1.19 2.84 11.12
C PHE A 132 0.78 3.29 9.71
N THR A 133 -0.45 3.79 9.56
CA THR A 133 -0.94 4.32 8.27
C THR A 133 -0.10 5.52 7.82
N ILE A 134 0.25 6.42 8.74
CA ILE A 134 1.09 7.58 8.46
C ILE A 134 2.49 7.15 8.03
N ARG A 135 3.11 6.20 8.72
CA ARG A 135 4.45 5.67 8.38
C ARG A 135 4.47 4.91 7.06
N CYS A 136 3.41 4.19 6.71
CA CYS A 136 3.28 3.58 5.39
C CYS A 136 3.38 4.64 4.27
N LEU A 137 2.81 5.82 4.50
CA LEU A 137 2.79 6.93 3.53
C LEU A 137 4.06 7.80 3.56
N SER A 138 5.14 7.38 4.22
CA SER A 138 6.41 8.10 4.25
C SER A 138 7.03 8.29 2.85
N GLU A 139 7.63 9.46 2.64
CA GLU A 139 8.32 9.83 1.40
C GLU A 139 9.48 8.87 1.11
N GLN A 140 10.32 8.62 2.11
CA GLN A 140 11.42 7.68 2.03
C GLN A 140 10.92 6.24 2.23
N PRO A 141 11.26 5.29 1.34
CA PRO A 141 10.87 3.89 1.47
C PRO A 141 11.33 3.22 2.78
N GLU A 142 12.51 3.56 3.28
CA GLU A 142 13.12 3.01 4.50
C GLU A 142 12.36 3.36 5.78
N ASP A 143 11.63 4.47 5.79
CA ASP A 143 10.80 4.89 6.93
C ASP A 143 9.46 4.13 7.01
N ARG A 144 9.12 3.39 5.95
CA ARG A 144 7.88 2.60 5.90
C ARG A 144 8.07 1.30 6.68
N PRO A 145 7.07 0.88 7.47
CA PRO A 145 7.15 -0.35 8.24
C PRO A 145 7.31 -1.57 7.33
N GLU A 146 7.78 -2.68 7.90
CA GLU A 146 7.58 -4.00 7.29
C GLU A 146 6.16 -4.48 7.56
N THR A 147 5.68 -5.41 6.74
CA THR A 147 4.30 -5.89 6.89
C THR A 147 4.05 -6.61 8.22
N LEU A 148 5.01 -7.39 8.71
CA LEU A 148 4.89 -8.09 10.00
C LEU A 148 4.74 -7.16 11.20
N GLU A 149 5.22 -5.92 11.11
CA GLU A 149 5.06 -4.95 12.19
C GLU A 149 3.58 -4.68 12.48
N PHE A 150 2.71 -4.73 11.47
CA PHE A 150 1.27 -4.56 11.64
C PHE A 150 0.60 -5.74 12.35
N VAL A 151 1.02 -6.97 12.03
CA VAL A 151 0.42 -8.19 12.59
C VAL A 151 0.68 -8.30 14.10
N GLN A 152 1.67 -7.58 14.61
CA GLN A 152 2.01 -7.51 16.04
C GLN A 152 1.27 -6.38 16.79
N LEU A 153 0.44 -5.59 16.10
CA LEU A 153 -0.36 -4.52 16.71
C LEU A 153 -1.72 -5.00 17.26
N ASP A 154 -2.11 -6.24 16.95
CA ASP A 154 -3.35 -6.91 17.37
C ASP A 154 -3.15 -7.73 18.66
#